data_AF-A0A524IA59-F1
#
_entry.id   AF-A0A524IA59-F1
#
_cell.length_a   1.000
_cell.length_b   1.000
_cell.length_c   1.000
_cell.angle_alpha   90.00
_cell.angle_beta   90.00
_cell.angle_gamma   90.00
#
_symmetry.space_group_name_H-M   'P 1'
#
loop_
_entity.id
_entity.type
_entity.pdbx_description
1 polymer ?
#
loop_
_entity_poly.entity_id
_entity_poly.type
_entity_poly.pdbx_seq_one_letter_code
_entity_poly.pdbx_strand_id
1 'polypeptide(L)'
;MKLISKRFYFLLFAFVLLFPRLIHGQTLFWKNEDPAVLAGELLESMTDEELVGQVLMLGYSGTVPSKAILDWIRDKYIGGVKIFGWNADNIPDMVAGINAMQV
;
A
#
# COMPACT_ATOMS: atom_id res chain seq x y z
N MET A 1 -16.83 15.62 42.37
CA MET A 1 -17.07 15.35 40.93
C MET A 1 -16.14 16.11 39.98
N LYS A 2 -15.95 17.44 40.12
CA LYS A 2 -15.09 18.25 39.20
C LYS A 2 -13.58 17.97 39.23
N LEU A 3 -13.05 17.34 40.28
CA LEU A 3 -11.61 17.05 40.40
C LEU A 3 -11.18 15.82 39.60
N ILE A 4 -12.09 14.84 39.45
CA ILE A 4 -11.87 13.62 38.68
C ILE A 4 -11.85 13.94 37.18
N SER A 5 -12.71 14.85 36.71
CA SER A 5 -12.71 15.29 35.32
C SER A 5 -11.43 16.05 34.95
N LYS A 6 -10.90 16.92 35.82
CA LYS A 6 -9.62 17.61 35.58
C LYS A 6 -8.44 16.63 35.49
N ARG A 7 -8.39 15.61 36.34
CA ARG A 7 -7.37 14.56 36.28
C ARG A 7 -7.52 13.70 35.02
N PHE A 8 -8.74 13.42 34.60
CA PHE A 8 -9.01 12.72 33.35
C PHE A 8 -8.54 13.52 32.12
N TYR A 9 -8.85 14.81 32.03
CA TYR A 9 -8.35 15.66 30.93
C TYR A 9 -6.83 15.83 30.95
N PHE A 10 -6.22 15.90 32.14
CA PHE A 10 -4.76 15.95 32.28
C PHE A 10 -4.10 14.65 31.81
N LEU A 11 -4.65 13.49 32.18
CA LEU A 11 -4.17 12.18 31.73
C LEU A 11 -4.39 11.99 30.22
N LEU A 12 -5.53 12.45 29.68
CA LEU A 12 -5.80 12.43 28.25
C LEU A 12 -4.80 13.31 27.48
N PHE A 13 -4.50 14.51 27.99
CA PHE A 13 -3.53 15.42 27.40
C PHE A 13 -2.10 14.86 27.47
N ALA A 14 -1.71 14.29 28.61
CA ALA A 14 -0.42 13.61 28.77
C ALA A 14 -0.31 12.38 27.85
N PHE A 15 -1.38 11.61 27.67
CA PHE A 15 -1.44 10.48 26.75
C PHE A 15 -1.22 10.93 25.30
N VAL A 16 -1.88 12.00 24.85
CA VAL A 16 -1.68 12.54 23.49
C VAL A 16 -0.23 13.01 23.28
N LEU A 17 0.41 13.59 24.29
CA LEU A 17 1.81 14.05 24.21
C LEU A 17 2.84 12.90 24.26
N LEU A 18 2.51 11.78 24.91
CA LEU A 18 3.40 10.63 25.04
C LEU A 18 3.36 9.68 23.83
N PHE A 19 2.31 9.78 23.00
CA PHE A 19 2.13 8.92 21.83
C PHE A 19 1.95 9.69 20.50
N PRO A 20 2.84 10.64 20.14
CA PRO A 20 2.74 11.35 18.86
C PRO A 20 2.89 10.40 17.66
N ARG A 21 3.53 9.23 17.87
CA ARG A 21 3.68 8.18 16.86
C ARG A 21 2.37 7.48 16.47
N LEU A 22 1.28 7.62 17.24
CA LEU A 22 -0.03 7.11 16.85
C LEU A 22 -0.66 7.90 15.68
N ILE A 23 -0.10 9.06 15.32
CA ILE A 23 -0.65 9.98 14.31
C ILE A 23 0.12 9.87 12.97
N HIS A 24 1.20 9.08 12.89
CA HIS A 24 1.84 8.85 11.59
C HIS A 24 0.91 8.00 10.73
N GLY A 25 0.21 8.65 9.80
CA GLY A 25 -0.52 7.98 8.73
C GLY A 25 0.43 7.20 7.85
N GLN A 26 -0.08 6.20 7.13
CA GLN A 26 0.71 5.50 6.13
C GLN A 26 1.24 6.49 5.10
N THR A 27 2.52 6.35 4.72
CA THR A 27 3.06 7.17 3.63
C THR A 27 2.34 6.79 2.33
N LEU A 28 1.93 7.79 1.56
CA LEU A 28 1.15 7.60 0.35
C LEU A 28 2.07 7.73 -0.86
N PHE A 29 1.96 6.79 -1.79
CA PHE A 29 2.70 6.83 -3.06
C PHE A 29 2.49 8.13 -3.85
N TRP A 30 1.32 8.75 -3.72
CA TRP A 30 0.93 9.97 -4.45
C TRP A 30 1.24 11.28 -3.69
N LYS A 31 2.10 11.23 -2.66
CA LYS A 31 2.53 12.42 -1.91
C LYS A 31 3.34 13.35 -2.83
N ASN A 32 3.05 14.65 -2.78
CA ASN A 32 3.78 15.66 -3.56
C ASN A 32 5.08 16.05 -2.83
N GLU A 33 6.10 15.21 -2.96
CA GLU A 33 7.42 15.38 -2.35
C GLU A 33 8.52 15.01 -3.36
N ASP A 34 9.78 15.29 -3.01
CA ASP A 34 10.92 14.84 -3.82
C ASP A 34 10.88 13.31 -3.96
N PRO A 35 11.00 12.76 -5.19
CA PRO A 35 10.88 11.32 -5.42
C PRO A 35 11.87 10.46 -4.63
N ALA A 36 13.09 10.96 -4.39
CA ALA A 36 14.09 10.21 -3.64
C ALA A 36 13.77 10.19 -2.15
N VAL A 37 13.27 11.31 -1.62
CA VAL A 37 12.77 11.40 -0.24
C VAL A 37 11.57 10.47 -0.05
N LEU A 38 10.57 10.55 -0.93
CA LEU A 38 9.37 9.70 -0.87
C LEU A 38 9.70 8.22 -1.02
N ALA A 39 10.63 7.85 -1.91
CA ALA A 39 11.08 6.47 -2.03
C ALA A 39 11.72 5.98 -0.72
N GLY A 40 12.55 6.80 -0.07
CA GLY A 40 13.12 6.49 1.24
C GLY A 40 12.04 6.23 2.29
N GLU A 41 11.06 7.13 2.39
CA GLU A 41 9.93 6.98 3.33
C GLU A 41 9.10 5.71 3.06
N LEU A 42 8.85 5.39 1.79
CA LEU A 42 8.12 4.18 1.40
C LEU A 42 8.89 2.91 1.78
N LEU A 43 10.18 2.87 1.47
CA LEU A 43 11.05 1.73 1.80
C LEU A 43 11.16 1.52 3.31
N GLU A 44 11.28 2.60 4.11
CA GLU A 44 11.31 2.52 5.57
C GLU A 44 9.98 2.05 6.18
N SER A 45 8.88 2.21 5.45
CA SER A 45 7.54 1.77 5.89
C SER A 45 7.22 0.32 5.55
N MET A 46 8.03 -0.33 4.70
CA MET A 46 7.83 -1.71 4.24
C MET A 46 8.53 -2.73 5.15
N THR A 47 7.89 -3.88 5.31
CA THR A 47 8.48 -5.11 5.83
C THR A 47 9.46 -5.74 4.83
N ASP A 48 10.33 -6.63 5.30
CA ASP A 48 11.25 -7.38 4.44
C ASP A 48 10.49 -8.15 3.34
N GLU A 49 9.34 -8.73 3.67
CA GLU A 49 8.48 -9.43 2.71
C GLU A 49 7.91 -8.49 1.63
N GLU A 50 7.48 -7.29 2.01
CA GLU A 50 7.01 -6.26 1.06
C GLU A 50 8.15 -5.81 0.15
N LEU A 51 9.34 -5.56 0.69
CA LEU A 51 10.54 -5.19 -0.09
C LEU A 51 10.91 -6.26 -1.11
N VAL A 52 10.87 -7.54 -0.72
CA VAL A 52 11.09 -8.66 -1.65
C VAL A 52 9.99 -8.70 -2.71
N GLY A 53 8.72 -8.50 -2.33
CA GLY A 53 7.61 -8.44 -3.28
C GLY A 53 7.81 -7.39 -4.37
N GLN A 54 8.32 -6.20 -4.00
CA GLN A 54 8.52 -5.08 -4.92
C GLN A 54 9.53 -5.36 -6.05
N VAL A 55 10.49 -6.27 -5.84
CA VAL A 55 11.47 -6.64 -6.89
C VAL A 55 11.02 -7.80 -7.78
N LEU A 56 9.84 -8.38 -7.52
CA LEU A 56 9.27 -9.47 -8.28
C LEU A 56 8.29 -8.96 -9.36
N MET A 57 8.22 -9.70 -10.46
CA MET A 57 7.29 -9.42 -11.55
C MET A 57 6.61 -10.70 -12.04
N LEU A 58 5.29 -10.65 -12.23
CA LEU A 58 4.48 -11.79 -12.67
C LEU A 58 3.93 -11.60 -14.08
N GLY A 59 3.80 -12.70 -14.81
CA GLY A 59 2.96 -12.78 -16.01
C GLY A 59 1.69 -13.57 -15.72
N TYR A 60 0.66 -13.41 -16.54
CA TYR A 60 -0.53 -14.25 -16.49
C TYR A 60 -1.03 -14.67 -17.87
N SER A 61 -1.67 -15.83 -17.90
CA SER A 61 -2.26 -16.42 -19.11
C SER A 61 -3.67 -15.90 -19.35
N GLY A 62 -4.10 -15.89 -20.62
CA GLY A 62 -5.42 -15.43 -21.03
C GLY A 62 -5.54 -13.90 -21.04
N THR A 63 -6.74 -13.39 -21.26
CA THR A 63 -6.98 -11.94 -21.37
C THR A 63 -7.21 -11.24 -20.03
N VAL A 64 -7.53 -11.98 -18.96
CA VAL A 64 -7.91 -11.44 -17.65
C VAL A 64 -7.11 -12.12 -16.53
N PRO A 65 -6.63 -11.38 -15.51
CA PRO A 65 -5.92 -11.97 -14.38
C PRO A 65 -6.83 -12.92 -13.59
N SER A 66 -6.30 -14.08 -13.23
CA SER A 66 -7.02 -15.04 -12.38
C SER A 66 -7.05 -14.58 -10.93
N LYS A 67 -7.96 -15.15 -10.12
CA LYS A 67 -8.00 -14.89 -8.67
C LYS A 67 -6.65 -15.13 -8.00
N ALA A 68 -5.90 -16.16 -8.42
CA ALA A 68 -4.58 -16.45 -7.86
C ALA A 68 -3.55 -15.33 -8.13
N ILE A 69 -3.60 -14.72 -9.32
CA ILE A 69 -2.75 -13.56 -9.64
C ILE A 69 -3.10 -12.37 -8.75
N LEU A 70 -4.39 -12.11 -8.56
CA LEU A 70 -4.86 -11.03 -7.68
C LEU A 70 -4.48 -11.28 -6.22
N ASP A 71 -4.61 -12.52 -5.74
CA ASP A 71 -4.20 -12.90 -4.39
C ASP A 71 -2.68 -12.75 -4.22
N TRP A 72 -1.87 -13.08 -5.23
CA TRP A 72 -0.42 -12.86 -5.16
C TRP A 72 -0.05 -11.38 -5.13
N ILE A 73 -0.69 -10.54 -5.95
CA ILE A 73 -0.48 -9.09 -5.90
C ILE A 73 -0.75 -8.55 -4.49
N ARG A 74 -1.89 -8.94 -3.90
CA ARG A 74 -2.30 -8.48 -2.56
C ARG A 74 -1.44 -9.07 -1.44
N ASP A 75 -1.27 -10.39 -1.41
CA ASP A 75 -0.75 -11.12 -0.24
C ASP A 75 0.77 -11.37 -0.32
N LYS A 76 1.39 -11.13 -1.48
CA LYS A 76 2.84 -11.22 -1.72
C LYS A 76 3.45 -9.92 -2.22
N TYR A 77 2.68 -8.83 -2.22
CA TYR A 77 3.15 -7.46 -2.47
C TYR A 77 3.94 -7.31 -3.78
N ILE A 78 3.49 -8.00 -4.82
CA ILE A 78 4.20 -8.06 -6.11
C ILE A 78 4.31 -6.66 -6.72
N GLY A 79 5.53 -6.22 -6.99
CA GLY A 79 5.81 -4.87 -7.52
C GLY A 79 5.49 -4.68 -9.00
N GLY A 80 5.46 -5.77 -9.78
CA GLY A 80 5.23 -5.67 -11.23
C GLY A 80 4.34 -6.76 -11.81
N VAL A 81 3.57 -6.39 -12.85
CA VAL A 81 2.89 -7.34 -13.73
C VAL A 81 3.29 -7.07 -15.18
N LYS A 82 3.79 -8.11 -15.85
CA LYS A 82 4.14 -8.08 -17.26
C LYS A 82 2.91 -8.43 -18.11
N ILE A 83 2.54 -7.49 -18.97
CA ILE A 83 1.50 -7.66 -19.99
C ILE A 83 2.12 -8.24 -21.26
N PHE A 84 1.57 -9.34 -21.74
CA PHE A 84 1.92 -10.01 -22.98
C PHE A 84 0.89 -9.72 -24.08
N GLY A 85 1.21 -10.06 -25.33
CA GLY A 85 0.34 -9.80 -26.48
C GLY A 85 -1.08 -10.36 -26.29
N TRP A 86 -1.20 -11.58 -25.78
CA TRP A 86 -2.49 -12.23 -25.52
C TRP A 86 -3.32 -11.56 -24.41
N ASN A 87 -2.71 -10.71 -23.56
CA ASN A 87 -3.46 -9.92 -22.58
C ASN A 87 -4.08 -8.66 -23.22
N ALA A 88 -3.61 -8.27 -24.41
CA ALA A 88 -3.94 -7.01 -25.08
C ALA A 88 -4.79 -7.20 -26.35
N ASP A 89 -5.29 -8.42 -26.61
CA ASP A 89 -6.13 -8.73 -27.78
C ASP A 89 -7.40 -7.86 -27.83
N ASN A 90 -7.92 -7.45 -26.66
CA ASN A 90 -9.06 -6.55 -26.53
C ASN A 90 -8.72 -5.43 -25.52
N ILE A 91 -8.71 -4.18 -25.99
CA ILE A 91 -8.34 -3.02 -25.16
C ILE A 91 -9.27 -2.84 -23.94
N PRO A 92 -10.61 -2.88 -24.08
CA PRO A 92 -11.51 -2.87 -22.93
C PRO A 92 -11.18 -3.94 -21.87
N ASP A 93 -10.95 -5.18 -22.28
CA ASP A 93 -10.61 -6.28 -21.36
C ASP A 93 -9.26 -6.03 -20.68
N MET A 94 -8.26 -5.54 -21.43
CA MET A 94 -6.95 -5.18 -20.89
C MET A 94 -7.07 -4.08 -19.83
N VAL A 95 -7.85 -3.03 -20.09
CA VAL A 95 -8.09 -1.94 -19.14
C VAL A 95 -8.81 -2.45 -17.90
N ALA A 96 -9.82 -3.30 -18.06
CA ALA A 96 -10.51 -3.93 -16.94
C ALA A 96 -9.56 -4.80 -16.09
N GLY A 97 -8.68 -5.56 -16.75
CA GLY A 97 -7.65 -6.36 -16.09
C GLY A 97 -6.63 -5.52 -15.33
N ILE A 98 -6.15 -4.42 -15.91
CA ILE A 98 -5.26 -3.47 -15.24
C ILE A 98 -5.95 -2.88 -14.01
N ASN A 99 -7.20 -2.41 -14.15
CA ASN A 99 -7.95 -1.82 -13.03
C ASN A 99 -8.18 -2.83 -11.90
N ALA A 100 -8.42 -4.11 -12.22
CA ALA A 100 -8.58 -5.15 -11.22
C ALA A 100 -7.31 -5.41 -10.40
N MET A 101 -6.12 -5.09 -10.94
CA MET A 101 -4.83 -5.26 -10.27
C MET A 101 -4.38 -4.02 -9.47
N GLN A 102 -4.94 -2.84 -9.74
CA GLN A 102 -4.59 -1.56 -9.10
C GLN A 102 -5.47 -1.30 -7.87
N VAL A 103 -5.44 -2.21 -6.90
CA VAL A 103 -6.30 -2.20 -5.70
C VAL A 103 -5.96 -1.06 -4.74
#